data_AF-A0A920TLY1-F1
#
_entry.id   AF-A0A920TLY1-F1
#
_cell.length_a   1.000
_cell.length_b   1.000
_cell.length_c   1.000
_cell.angle_alpha   90.00
_cell.angle_beta   90.00
_cell.angle_gamma   90.00
#
_symmetry.space_group_name_H-M   'P 1'
#
loop_
_entity.id
_entity.type
_entity.pdbx_description
1 polymer ?
#
loop_
_entity_poly.entity_id
_entity_poly.type
_entity_poly.pdbx_seq_one_letter_code
_entity_poly.pdbx_strand_id
1 'polypeptide(L)'
;MNNTILITGGCGFIGSNFIQYILANTKYRNVINLDKLTYAGNPNNLLDIQKDERYIFIQGDICDHNCVRNIFKEYIPNVVVHFAAESHVDRFH
;
A
#
# COMPACT_ATOMS: atom_id res chain seq x y z
N MET A 1 -18.26 -4.37 11.40
CA MET A 1 -18.04 -3.81 10.05
C MET A 1 -16.59 -4.06 9.68
N ASN A 2 -16.31 -4.57 8.48
CA ASN A 2 -14.93 -4.72 8.03
C ASN A 2 -14.31 -3.32 7.93
N ASN A 3 -13.16 -3.14 8.58
CA ASN A 3 -12.47 -1.85 8.65
C ASN A 3 -11.06 -2.02 8.09
N THR A 4 -10.98 -2.31 6.79
CA THR A 4 -9.77 -2.72 6.11
C THR A 4 -9.59 -1.90 4.84
N ILE A 5 -8.46 -1.21 4.76
CA ILE A 5 -8.12 -0.37 3.61
C ILE A 5 -7.03 -1.07 2.79
N LEU A 6 -7.25 -1.18 1.49
CA LEU A 6 -6.25 -1.60 0.52
C LEU A 6 -5.66 -0.38 -0.17
N ILE A 7 -4.36 -0.23 -0.09
CA ILE A 7 -3.58 0.85 -0.68
C ILE A 7 -2.62 0.21 -1.67
N THR A 8 -2.62 0.67 -2.91
CA THR A 8 -1.66 0.18 -3.91
C THR A 8 -0.62 1.26 -4.19
N GLY A 9 0.65 0.91 -4.42
CA GLY A 9 1.69 1.92 -4.67
C GLY A 9 2.11 2.66 -3.40
N GLY A 10 1.93 2.02 -2.23
CA GLY A 10 2.18 2.62 -0.93
C GLY A 10 3.66 2.81 -0.59
N CYS A 11 4.58 2.23 -1.35
CA CYS A 11 6.02 2.47 -1.17
C CYS A 11 6.52 3.74 -1.87
N GLY A 12 5.67 4.41 -2.67
CA GLY A 12 5.99 5.69 -3.30
C GLY A 12 5.95 6.89 -2.33
N PHE A 13 6.25 8.08 -2.85
CA PHE A 13 6.31 9.32 -2.04
C PHE A 13 4.97 9.65 -1.37
N ILE A 14 3.89 9.74 -2.15
CA ILE A 14 2.55 10.07 -1.63
C ILE A 14 1.97 8.89 -0.83
N GLY A 15 2.12 7.67 -1.35
CA GLY A 15 1.56 6.46 -0.75
C GLY A 15 2.10 6.21 0.67
N SER A 16 3.41 6.38 0.88
CA SER A 16 4.03 6.13 2.19
C SER A 16 3.59 7.14 3.25
N ASN A 17 3.47 8.42 2.89
CA ASN A 17 2.91 9.46 3.77
C ASN A 17 1.43 9.20 4.08
N PHE A 18 0.66 8.76 3.07
CA PHE A 18 -0.75 8.42 3.28
C PHE A 18 -0.92 7.26 4.25
N ILE A 19 -0.13 6.19 4.13
CA ILE A 19 -0.16 5.05 5.06
C ILE A 19 0.17 5.51 6.49
N GLN A 20 1.22 6.31 6.67
CA GLN A 20 1.59 6.86 7.98
C GLN A 20 0.44 7.69 8.58
N TYR A 21 -0.15 8.58 7.78
CA TYR A 21 -1.29 9.39 8.19
C TYR A 21 -2.49 8.54 8.61
N ILE A 22 -2.83 7.52 7.82
CA ILE A 22 -3.94 6.61 8.08
C ILE A 22 -3.71 5.84 9.39
N LEU A 23 -2.53 5.27 9.60
CA LEU A 23 -2.21 4.55 10.84
C LEU A 23 -2.29 5.47 12.07
N ALA A 24 -1.83 6.72 11.96
CA ALA A 24 -1.84 7.67 13.07
C ALA A 24 -3.23 8.25 13.38
N ASN A 25 -4.06 8.51 12.37
CA ASN A 25 -5.29 9.32 12.52
C ASN A 25 -6.57 8.51 12.45
N THR A 26 -6.50 7.21 12.14
CA THR A 26 -7.70 6.38 11.95
C THR A 26 -7.61 5.07 12.72
N LYS A 27 -8.75 4.39 12.82
CA LYS A 27 -8.90 3.10 13.51
C LYS A 27 -9.06 1.93 12.55
N TYR A 28 -8.56 2.04 11.30
CA TYR A 28 -8.53 0.89 10.39
C TYR A 28 -7.83 -0.27 11.08
N ARG A 29 -8.46 -1.45 11.03
CA ARG A 29 -7.94 -2.66 11.65
C ARG A 29 -6.79 -3.23 10.84
N ASN A 30 -6.92 -3.20 9.51
CA ASN A 30 -5.89 -3.64 8.59
C ASN A 30 -5.64 -2.52 7.55
N VAL A 31 -4.38 -2.16 7.37
CA VAL A 31 -3.88 -1.24 6.35
C VAL A 31 -2.97 -2.04 5.44
N ILE A 32 -3.51 -2.46 4.30
CA ILE A 32 -2.82 -3.35 3.37
C ILE A 32 -2.15 -2.49 2.31
N ASN A 33 -0.83 -2.62 2.18
CA ASN A 33 -0.06 -2.00 1.12
C ASN A 33 0.34 -3.05 0.08
N LEU A 34 -0.22 -2.95 -1.12
CA LEU A 34 0.16 -3.73 -2.30
C LEU A 34 1.13 -2.91 -3.16
N ASP A 35 2.38 -3.32 -3.25
CA ASP A 35 3.38 -2.61 -4.04
C ASP A 35 4.33 -3.59 -4.76
N LYS A 36 4.71 -3.26 -5.99
CA LYS A 36 5.62 -4.09 -6.79
C LYS A 36 7.09 -3.94 -6.34
N LEU A 37 7.40 -2.97 -5.48
CA LEU A 37 8.77 -2.57 -5.12
C LEU A 37 9.61 -2.31 -6.38
N THR A 38 9.10 -1.46 -7.28
CA THR A 38 9.91 -0.94 -8.39
C THR A 38 10.97 0.03 -7.84
N TYR A 39 11.91 0.46 -8.68
CA TYR A 39 13.08 1.30 -8.33
C TYR A 39 12.76 2.58 -7.50
N ALA A 40 11.50 3.05 -7.50
CA ALA A 40 11.05 4.21 -6.72
C ALA A 40 10.54 3.88 -5.29
N GLY A 41 10.39 2.59 -4.96
CA GLY A 41 9.93 2.14 -3.65
C GLY A 41 11.09 2.03 -2.67
N ASN A 42 11.15 2.91 -1.68
CA ASN A 42 12.15 2.82 -0.61
C ASN A 42 11.52 2.19 0.64
N PRO A 43 11.77 0.90 0.96
CA PRO A 43 11.25 0.26 2.16
C PRO A 43 11.71 0.95 3.45
N ASN A 44 12.78 1.76 3.42
CA ASN A 44 13.22 2.55 4.56
C ASN A 44 12.17 3.59 5.00
N ASN A 45 11.32 4.08 4.10
CA ASN A 45 10.23 5.00 4.45
C ASN A 45 9.16 4.35 5.33
N LEU A 46 9.16 3.02 5.45
CA LEU A 46 8.13 2.25 6.13
C LEU A 46 8.68 1.51 7.37
N LEU A 47 9.96 1.67 7.72
CA LEU A 47 10.58 0.97 8.86
C LEU A 47 9.88 1.26 10.19
N ASP A 48 9.41 2.49 10.37
CA ASP A 48 8.70 2.90 11.60
C ASP A 48 7.29 2.30 11.67
N ILE A 49 6.62 2.09 10.52
CA ILE A 49 5.28 1.52 10.48
C ILE A 49 5.25 0.00 10.32
N GLN A 50 6.35 -0.63 9.92
CA GLN A 50 6.46 -2.09 9.82
C GLN A 50 6.22 -2.80 11.16
N LYS A 51 6.35 -2.07 12.27
CA LYS A 51 6.09 -2.58 13.62
C LYS A 51 4.63 -2.46 14.04
N ASP A 52 3.79 -1.73 13.30
CA ASP A 52 2.36 -1.61 13.59
C ASP A 52 1.66 -2.90 13.16
N GLU A 53 1.03 -3.61 14.10
CA GLU A 53 0.33 -4.87 13.84
C GLU A 53 -0.84 -4.72 12.84
N ARG A 54 -1.31 -3.50 12.63
CA ARG A 54 -2.37 -3.19 11.65
C ARG A 54 -1.82 -3.08 10.23
N TYR A 55 -0.52 -2.88 10.06
CA TYR A 55 0.11 -2.70 8.75
C TYR A 55 0.48 -4.05 8.13
N ILE A 56 0.03 -4.26 6.90
CA ILE A 56 0.26 -5.51 6.16
C ILE A 56 0.87 -5.15 4.82
N PHE A 57 2.09 -5.63 4.56
CA PHE A 57 2.77 -5.42 3.29
C PHE A 57 2.65 -6.65 2.40
N ILE A 58 2.20 -6.45 1.17
CA ILE A 58 2.09 -7.49 0.15
C ILE A 58 2.89 -7.02 -1.06
N GLN A 59 3.98 -7.73 -1.36
CA GLN A 59 4.74 -7.49 -2.57
C GLN A 59 4.01 -8.13 -3.76
N GLY A 60 3.60 -7.32 -4.73
CA GLY A 60 2.85 -7.80 -5.89
C GLY A 60 2.50 -6.71 -6.88
N ASP A 61 2.08 -7.11 -8.07
CA ASP A 61 1.60 -6.21 -9.11
C ASP A 61 0.07 -6.09 -9.01
N ILE A 62 -0.46 -4.87 -9.13
CA ILE A 62 -1.91 -4.64 -9.20
C ILE A 62 -2.53 -5.27 -10.44
N CYS A 63 -1.73 -5.49 -11.50
CA CYS A 63 -2.14 -6.20 -12.71
C CYS A 63 -2.22 -7.72 -12.51
N ASP A 64 -1.68 -8.28 -11.42
CA ASP A 64 -1.83 -9.70 -11.09
C ASP A 64 -3.21 -9.94 -10.47
N HIS A 65 -4.14 -10.37 -11.33
CA HIS A 65 -5.50 -10.68 -10.95
C HIS A 65 -5.60 -11.75 -9.84
N ASN A 66 -4.69 -12.74 -9.79
CA ASN A 66 -4.71 -13.76 -8.74
C ASN A 66 -4.26 -13.18 -7.41
N CYS A 67 -3.22 -12.36 -7.40
CA CYS A 67 -2.78 -11.62 -6.21
C CYS A 67 -3.92 -10.78 -5.64
N VAL A 68 -4.52 -9.91 -6.46
CA VAL A 68 -5.63 -9.04 -6.05
C VAL A 68 -6.82 -9.86 -5.57
N ARG A 69 -7.20 -10.92 -6.29
CA ARG A 69 -8.29 -11.81 -5.88
C ARG A 69 -8.04 -12.44 -4.50
N ASN A 70 -6.81 -12.86 -4.21
CA ASN A 70 -6.47 -13.45 -2.91
C ASN A 70 -6.59 -12.41 -1.78
N ILE A 71 -6.10 -11.18 -2.01
CA ILE A 71 -6.23 -10.07 -1.04
C ILE A 71 -7.70 -9.80 -0.72
N PHE A 72 -8.56 -9.72 -1.73
CA PHE A 72 -9.98 -9.47 -1.53
C PHE A 72 -10.70 -10.61 -0.81
N LYS A 73 -10.27 -11.86 -1.02
CA LYS A 73 -10.82 -13.02 -0.30
C LYS A 73 -10.37 -13.09 1.16
N GLU A 74 -9.10 -12.81 1.41
CA GLU A 74 -8.49 -12.95 2.74
C GLU A 74 -8.86 -11.80 3.67
N TYR A 75 -8.79 -10.56 3.15
CA TYR A 75 -8.89 -9.37 3.99
C TYR A 75 -10.17 -8.56 3.80
N ILE A 76 -10.89 -8.79 2.69
CA ILE A 76 -12.20 -8.19 2.40
C ILE A 76 -12.19 -6.66 2.63
N PRO A 77 -11.33 -5.91 1.91
CA PRO A 77 -11.20 -4.48 2.08
C PRO A 77 -12.52 -3.76 1.77
N ASN A 78 -12.89 -2.78 2.59
CA ASN A 78 -14.05 -1.93 2.37
C ASN A 78 -13.70 -0.61 1.68
N VAL A 79 -12.41 -0.26 1.62
CA VAL A 79 -11.89 0.93 0.94
C VAL A 79 -10.67 0.53 0.12
N VAL A 80 -10.58 1.07 -1.09
CA VAL A 80 -9.42 0.92 -1.98
C VAL A 80 -8.89 2.30 -2.36
N VAL A 81 -7.58 2.52 -2.20
CA VAL A 81 -6.88 3.74 -2.60
C VAL A 81 -5.76 3.37 -3.57
N HIS A 82 -5.83 3.90 -4.78
CA HIS A 82 -4.93 3.52 -5.86
C HIS A 82 -3.90 4.62 -6.15
N PHE A 83 -2.68 4.47 -5.60
CA PHE A 83 -1.52 5.33 -5.93
C PHE A 83 -0.52 4.66 -6.88
N ALA A 84 -0.70 3.37 -7.19
CA ALA A 84 0.18 2.65 -8.09
C ALA A 84 0.02 3.19 -9.51
N ALA A 85 0.91 4.09 -9.88
CA ALA A 85 1.03 4.62 -11.23
C ALA A 85 2.51 4.64 -11.58
N GLU A 86 2.83 4.30 -12.83
CA GLU A 86 4.15 4.53 -13.38
C GLU A 86 4.29 6.03 -13.67
N SER A 87 4.70 6.80 -12.67
CA SER A 87 5.08 8.19 -12.88
C SER A 87 6.50 8.23 -13.45
N HIS A 88 6.63 7.95 -14.75
CA HIS A 88 7.79 8.41 -15.51
C HIS A 88 7.85 9.94 -15.36
N VAL A 89 8.66 10.44 -14.43
CA VAL A 89 9.34 11.71 -14.67
C VAL A 89 10.60 11.27 -15.38
N ASP A 90 10.56 11.28 -16.71
CA ASP A 90 11.80 11.26 -17.46
C ASP A 90 12.68 12.37 -16.90
N ARG A 91 13.76 12.02 -16.20
CA ARG A 91 14.92 12.91 -16.13
C ARG A 91 15.56 12.90 -17.51
N PHE A 92 14.92 13.58 -18.46
CA PHE A 92 15.68 14.36 -19.41
C PHE A 92 16.05 15.65 -18.68
N HIS A 93 17.29 15.70 -18.18
CA HIS A 93 18.23 16.85 -18.18
C HIS A 93 19.50 16.39 -17.47
#